data_AF-A0A8S2S1W4-F1
#
_entry.id   AF-A0A8S2S1W4-F1
#
_cell.length_a   1.000
_cell.length_b   1.000
_cell.length_c   1.000
_cell.angle_alpha   90.00
_cell.angle_beta   90.00
_cell.angle_gamma   90.00
#
_symmetry.space_group_name_H-M   'P 1'
#
loop_
_entity.id
_entity.type
_entity.pdbx_description
1 polymer ?
#
loop_
_entity_poly.entity_id
_entity_poly.type
_entity_poly.pdbx_seq_one_letter_code
_entity_poly.pdbx_strand_id
1 'polypeptide(L)'
;MNTHSYPKKNGIKSITPKGRQRMISSYCEVQPKDYATIKHQLTEACVEYCAVDSRSFESVSGDGFISLVKQLMNAEAIVGTAVPVKELLPHPSTVYRLRGSSPT
;
A
#
# COMPACT_ATOMS: atom_id res chain seq x y z
N MET A 1 68.04 43.98 -2.71
CA MET A 1 66.62 44.26 -2.39
C MET A 1 65.78 43.55 -3.43
N ASN A 2 65.24 42.37 -3.08
CA ASN A 2 64.55 41.47 -4.02
C ASN A 2 63.06 41.44 -3.66
N THR A 3 62.19 41.96 -4.53
CA THR A 3 60.75 42.03 -4.31
C THR A 3 60.10 40.72 -4.75
N HIS A 4 59.70 39.90 -3.77
CA HIS A 4 58.97 38.66 -4.01
C HIS A 4 57.48 38.98 -4.21
N SER A 5 56.99 38.79 -5.43
CA SER A 5 55.59 39.02 -5.82
C SER A 5 54.84 37.68 -5.83
N TYR A 6 53.78 37.57 -5.03
CA TYR A 6 52.95 36.36 -4.94
C TYR A 6 51.90 36.33 -6.07
N PRO A 7 51.68 35.18 -6.75
CA PRO A 7 50.65 35.09 -7.78
C PRO A 7 49.22 34.95 -7.21
N LYS A 8 48.28 35.61 -7.89
CA LYS A 8 46.82 35.65 -7.65
C LYS A 8 46.18 34.24 -7.66
N LYS A 9 45.31 33.97 -6.67
CA LYS A 9 44.41 32.81 -6.63
C LYS A 9 43.39 32.88 -7.77
N ASN A 10 43.55 32.03 -8.77
CA ASN A 10 42.58 31.84 -9.84
C ASN A 10 41.47 30.89 -9.37
N GLY A 11 40.23 31.27 -9.68
CA GLY A 11 39.00 30.64 -9.24
C GLY A 11 38.92 29.14 -9.53
N ILE A 12 38.31 28.44 -8.59
CA ILE A 12 37.89 27.05 -8.72
C ILE A 12 36.92 27.00 -9.90
N LYS A 13 37.38 26.52 -11.05
CA LYS A 13 36.50 26.15 -12.17
C LYS A 13 35.70 24.95 -11.68
N SER A 14 34.40 25.16 -11.47
CA SER A 14 33.46 24.11 -11.13
C SER A 14 33.51 23.05 -12.24
N ILE A 15 33.93 21.86 -11.84
CA ILE A 15 33.89 20.65 -12.65
C ILE A 15 32.42 20.35 -12.84
N THR A 16 31.89 20.55 -14.05
CA THR A 16 30.51 20.15 -14.37
C THR A 16 30.47 18.63 -14.49
N PRO A 17 29.76 17.90 -13.61
CA PRO A 17 29.51 16.50 -13.83
C PRO A 17 28.47 16.41 -14.96
N LYS A 18 28.89 15.93 -16.14
CA LYS A 18 27.97 15.35 -17.12
C LYS A 18 27.47 14.01 -16.57
N GLY A 19 26.66 14.06 -15.51
CA GLY A 19 25.88 12.94 -15.02
C GLY A 19 24.42 13.31 -15.20
N ARG A 20 23.71 12.61 -16.08
CA ARG A 20 22.24 12.66 -16.13
C ARG A 20 21.73 12.20 -14.76
N GLN A 21 21.48 13.14 -13.87
CA GLN A 21 20.78 12.89 -12.62
C GLN A 21 19.35 12.53 -13.02
N ARG A 22 19.04 11.22 -13.05
CA ARG A 22 17.65 10.77 -13.21
C ARG A 22 16.91 11.21 -11.95
N MET A 23 15.86 11.99 -12.13
CA MET A 23 14.99 12.43 -11.04
C MET A 23 14.47 11.19 -10.29
N ILE A 24 14.53 11.23 -8.95
CA ILE A 24 14.03 10.18 -8.06
C ILE A 24 12.54 9.87 -8.33
N SER A 25 11.81 10.79 -8.98
CA SER A 25 10.41 10.56 -9.39
C SER A 25 10.21 9.34 -10.30
N SER A 26 11.26 8.85 -10.96
CA SER A 26 11.18 7.64 -11.80
C SER A 26 11.09 6.33 -11.01
N TYR A 27 11.29 6.34 -9.69
CA TYR A 27 11.31 5.10 -8.89
C TYR A 27 9.98 4.73 -8.25
N CYS A 28 8.98 5.63 -8.21
CA CYS A 28 7.69 5.35 -7.59
C CYS A 28 6.56 6.14 -8.26
N GLU A 29 6.19 5.78 -9.49
CA GLU A 29 4.85 6.08 -9.99
C GLU A 29 4.10 4.75 -10.14
N VAL A 30 3.60 4.23 -9.02
CA VAL A 30 2.47 3.30 -9.10
C VAL A 30 1.29 4.15 -9.55
N GLN A 31 1.06 4.18 -10.85
CA GLN A 31 -0.11 4.87 -11.40
C GLN A 31 -1.36 4.30 -10.72
N PRO A 32 -2.26 5.14 -10.18
CA PRO A 32 -3.50 4.64 -9.61
C PRO A 32 -4.24 3.86 -10.69
N LYS A 33 -4.48 2.57 -10.45
CA LYS A 33 -5.33 1.76 -11.32
C LYS A 33 -6.68 2.45 -11.43
N ASP A 34 -7.22 2.51 -12.64
CA ASP A 34 -8.54 3.08 -12.91
C ASP A 34 -9.58 2.49 -11.94
N TYR A 35 -10.35 3.37 -11.30
CA TYR A 35 -11.40 3.01 -10.36
C TYR A 35 -12.37 1.99 -10.97
N ALA A 36 -12.69 2.12 -12.26
CA ALA A 36 -13.58 1.18 -12.94
C ALA A 36 -13.00 -0.25 -12.95
N THR A 37 -11.68 -0.37 -13.15
CA THR A 37 -10.99 -1.66 -13.16
C THR A 37 -10.97 -2.28 -11.76
N ILE A 38 -10.68 -1.49 -10.72
CA ILE A 38 -10.69 -1.97 -9.33
C ILE A 38 -12.10 -2.44 -8.94
N LYS A 39 -13.13 -1.65 -9.30
CA LYS A 39 -14.52 -1.99 -9.01
C LYS A 39 -14.94 -3.30 -9.69
N HIS A 40 -14.52 -3.51 -10.93
CA HIS A 40 -14.76 -4.77 -11.63
C HIS A 40 -14.12 -5.95 -10.91
N GLN A 41 -12.83 -5.86 -10.58
CA GLN A 41 -12.09 -6.91 -9.88
C GLN A 41 -12.72 -7.24 -8.51
N LEU A 42 -13.14 -6.21 -7.77
CA LEU A 42 -13.82 -6.42 -6.50
C LEU A 42 -15.19 -7.10 -6.68
N THR A 43 -15.90 -6.78 -7.77
CA THR A 43 -17.18 -7.42 -8.09
C THR A 43 -16.99 -8.90 -8.40
N GLU A 44 -16.00 -9.25 -9.22
CA GLU A 44 -15.64 -10.65 -9.51
C GLU A 44 -15.26 -11.42 -8.24
N ALA A 45 -14.44 -10.82 -7.37
CA ALA A 45 -14.06 -11.44 -6.09
C ALA A 45 -15.28 -11.67 -5.17
N CYS A 46 -16.22 -10.74 -5.12
CA CYS A 46 -17.47 -10.91 -4.37
C CYS A 46 -18.34 -12.03 -4.94
N VAL A 47 -18.41 -12.17 -6.27
CA VAL A 47 -19.13 -13.27 -6.93
C VAL A 47 -18.48 -14.61 -6.60
N GLU A 48 -17.15 -14.70 -6.69
CA GLU A 48 -16.41 -15.91 -6.35
C GLU A 48 -16.58 -16.30 -4.88
N TYR A 49 -16.47 -15.35 -3.96
CA TYR A 49 -16.76 -15.55 -2.53
C TYR A 49 -18.15 -16.16 -2.33
N CYS A 50 -19.18 -15.60 -2.98
CA CYS A 50 -20.54 -16.13 -2.84
C CYS A 50 -20.66 -17.56 -3.42
N ALA A 51 -20.04 -17.81 -4.56
CA ALA A 51 -20.10 -19.11 -5.24
C ALA A 51 -19.35 -20.21 -4.48
N VAL A 52 -18.12 -19.93 -4.04
CA VAL A 52 -17.26 -20.92 -3.38
C VAL A 52 -17.74 -21.22 -1.96
N ASP A 53 -18.11 -20.19 -1.19
CA ASP A 53 -18.52 -20.35 0.21
C ASP A 53 -20.03 -20.59 0.36
N SER A 54 -20.75 -20.75 -0.76
CA SER A 54 -22.21 -20.94 -0.80
C SER A 54 -22.97 -19.87 0.00
N ARG A 55 -22.59 -18.60 -0.18
CA ARG A 55 -23.21 -17.45 0.51
C ARG A 55 -24.25 -16.79 -0.38
N SER A 56 -25.27 -16.20 0.26
CA SER A 56 -26.21 -15.32 -0.45
C SER A 56 -25.49 -14.11 -1.03
N PHE A 57 -25.88 -13.66 -2.21
CA PHE A 57 -25.37 -12.41 -2.80
C PHE A 57 -25.70 -11.18 -1.94
N GLU A 58 -26.73 -11.24 -1.09
CA GLU A 58 -27.02 -10.17 -0.13
C GLU A 58 -25.97 -10.07 1.00
N SER A 59 -25.13 -11.09 1.17
CA SER A 59 -24.09 -11.07 2.21
C SER A 59 -23.07 -9.95 2.02
N VAL A 60 -22.82 -9.51 0.77
CA VAL A 60 -21.84 -8.45 0.48
C VAL A 60 -22.40 -7.04 0.67
N SER A 61 -23.72 -6.89 0.89
CA SER A 61 -24.35 -5.60 1.20
C SER A 61 -24.61 -5.39 2.69
N GLY A 62 -24.40 -6.40 3.53
CA GLY A 62 -24.60 -6.29 4.98
C GLY A 62 -23.58 -5.38 5.67
N ASP A 63 -24.03 -4.59 6.64
CA ASP A 63 -23.18 -3.63 7.38
C ASP A 63 -21.93 -4.26 8.00
N GLY A 64 -22.06 -5.49 8.51
CA GLY A 64 -20.94 -6.24 9.07
C GLY A 64 -19.86 -6.57 8.04
N PHE A 65 -20.25 -6.95 6.82
CA PHE A 65 -19.31 -7.22 5.73
C PHE A 65 -18.62 -5.92 5.28
N ILE A 66 -19.37 -4.84 5.11
CA ILE A 66 -18.82 -3.52 4.73
C ILE A 66 -17.80 -3.04 5.78
N SER A 67 -18.11 -3.19 7.06
CA SER A 67 -17.21 -2.84 8.16
C SER A 67 -15.94 -3.69 8.15
N LEU A 68 -16.07 -5.00 7.91
CA LEU A 68 -14.93 -5.91 7.78
C LEU A 68 -14.01 -5.52 6.62
N VAL A 69 -14.56 -5.26 5.43
CA VAL A 69 -13.75 -4.85 4.26
C VAL A 69 -12.99 -3.57 4.54
N LYS A 70 -13.61 -2.57 5.15
CA LYS A 70 -12.92 -1.33 5.56
C LYS A 70 -11.76 -1.60 6.52
N GLN A 71 -11.95 -2.49 7.49
CA GLN A 71 -10.88 -2.87 8.41
C GLN A 71 -9.74 -3.60 7.71
N LEU A 72 -10.04 -4.48 6.76
CA LEU A 72 -9.01 -5.17 5.96
C LEU A 72 -8.21 -4.21 5.09
N MET A 73 -8.86 -3.24 4.43
CA MET A 73 -8.16 -2.20 3.67
C MET A 73 -7.23 -1.36 4.56
N ASN A 74 -7.68 -1.01 5.77
CA ASN A 74 -6.85 -0.28 6.74
C ASN A 74 -5.69 -1.15 7.25
N ALA A 75 -5.93 -2.44 7.49
CA ALA A 75 -4.90 -3.37 7.93
C ALA A 75 -3.83 -3.55 6.85
N GLU A 76 -4.22 -3.67 5.58
CA GLU A 76 -3.29 -3.73 4.45
C GLU A 76 -2.43 -2.45 4.36
N ALA A 77 -3.01 -1.28 4.62
CA ALA A 77 -2.27 -0.02 4.65
C ALA A 77 -1.21 0.05 5.79
N ILE A 78 -1.43 -0.66 6.90
CA ILE A 78 -0.52 -0.67 8.07
C ILE A 78 0.54 -1.76 7.94
N VAL A 79 0.11 -2.97 7.58
CA VAL A 79 0.93 -4.18 7.59
C VAL A 79 1.63 -4.41 6.24
N GLY A 80 1.11 -3.81 5.18
CA GLY A 80 1.55 -4.04 3.81
C GLY A 80 1.09 -5.39 3.26
N THR A 81 1.44 -5.66 2.01
CA THR A 81 1.03 -6.88 1.28
C THR A 81 1.90 -8.11 1.58
N ALA A 82 2.92 -7.96 2.42
CA ALA A 82 3.90 -9.01 2.71
C ALA A 82 3.38 -10.07 3.70
N VAL A 83 2.35 -9.76 4.48
CA VAL A 83 1.80 -10.69 5.47
C VAL A 83 0.72 -11.58 4.83
N PRO A 84 0.83 -12.92 4.95
CA PRO A 84 -0.18 -13.83 4.45
C PRO A 84 -1.54 -13.58 5.12
N VAL A 85 -2.60 -13.40 4.33
CA VAL A 85 -3.96 -13.13 4.84
C VAL A 85 -4.45 -14.22 5.81
N LYS A 86 -4.02 -15.47 5.62
CA LYS A 86 -4.36 -16.59 6.52
C LYS A 86 -3.82 -16.43 7.95
N GLU A 87 -2.71 -15.71 8.12
CA GLU A 87 -2.14 -15.42 9.44
C GLU A 87 -2.82 -14.20 10.10
N LEU A 88 -3.32 -13.28 9.28
CA LEU A 88 -4.06 -12.11 9.74
C LEU A 88 -5.49 -12.47 10.21
N LEU A 89 -6.14 -13.41 9.53
CA LEU A 89 -7.52 -13.78 9.85
C LEU A 89 -7.60 -14.66 11.11
N PRO A 90 -8.56 -14.40 12.01
CA PRO A 90 -8.71 -15.19 13.22
C PRO A 90 -9.22 -16.61 12.92
N HIS A 91 -8.76 -17.58 13.71
CA HIS A 91 -9.33 -18.92 13.67
C HIS A 91 -10.83 -18.90 14.06
N PRO A 92 -11.72 -19.70 13.42
CA PRO A 92 -13.16 -19.67 13.68
C PRO A 92 -13.54 -19.84 15.17
N SER A 93 -12.79 -20.66 15.91
CA SER A 93 -13.03 -20.85 17.35
C SER A 93 -12.78 -19.59 18.18
N THR A 94 -11.88 -18.70 17.75
CA THR A 94 -11.63 -17.42 18.41
C THR A 94 -12.81 -16.48 18.23
N VAL A 95 -13.39 -16.44 17.03
CA VAL A 95 -14.60 -15.66 16.76
C VAL A 95 -15.77 -16.12 17.63
N TYR A 96 -15.99 -17.45 17.72
CA TYR A 96 -17.06 -18.02 18.56
C TYR A 96 -16.94 -17.61 20.04
N ARG A 97 -15.72 -17.66 20.60
CA ARG A 97 -15.45 -17.29 22.00
C ARG A 97 -15.71 -15.80 22.27
N LEU A 98 -15.31 -14.93 21.34
CA LEU A 98 -15.50 -13.49 21.50
C LEU A 98 -16.97 -13.07 21.41
N ARG A 99 -17.76 -13.72 20.53
CA ARG A 99 -19.20 -13.45 20.42
C ARG A 99 -19.93 -13.59 21.75
N GLY A 100 -19.56 -14.57 22.58
CA GLY A 100 -20.16 -14.78 23.90
C GLY A 100 -19.76 -13.76 24.97
N SER A 101 -18.82 -12.85 24.67
CA SER A 101 -18.25 -11.88 25.62
C SER A 101 -18.71 -10.44 25.36
N SER A 102 -19.46 -10.19 24.29
CA SER A 102 -20.02 -8.87 24.00
C SER A 102 -21.37 -8.70 24.69
N PRO A 103 -21.53 -7.72 25.61
CA PRO A 103 -22.84 -7.39 26.16
C PRO A 103 -23.69 -6.76 25.03
N THR A 104 -24.86 -7.34 24.80
CA THR A 104 -25.91 -6.81 23.93
C THR A 104 -26.51 -5.54 24.51
#